data_AF-D3V0V1-F1
#
_entry.id   AF-D3V0V1-F1
#
_cell.length_a   1.000
_cell.length_b   1.000
_cell.length_c   1.000
_cell.angle_alpha   90.00
_cell.angle_beta   90.00
_cell.angle_gamma   90.00
#
_symmetry.space_group_name_H-M   'P 1'
#
loop_
_entity.id
_entity.type
_entity.pdbx_description
1 polymer ?
#
loop_
_entity_poly.entity_id
_entity_poly.type
_entity_poly.pdbx_seq_one_letter_code
_entity_poly.pdbx_strand_id
1 'polypeptide(L)'
;MPKANQTSEIEQTPAFETSLKELEEIITRLESGKLPLESALNEFERGIQLARQGQKTLQQAEQRVQILLNHDAQSPLDEFSPDAE
;
A
#
# COMPACT_ATOMS: atom_id res chain seq x y z
N MET A 1 21.92 -3.04 -24.21
CA MET A 1 20.47 -3.01 -24.50
C MET A 1 19.74 -2.93 -23.18
N PRO A 2 18.98 -1.87 -22.85
CA PRO A 2 18.13 -1.90 -21.67
C PRO A 2 16.65 -1.59 -21.97
N LYS A 3 15.80 -2.00 -21.02
CA LYS A 3 14.40 -1.60 -20.76
C LYS A 3 13.31 -2.52 -21.34
N ALA A 4 12.94 -3.52 -20.53
CA ALA A 4 11.60 -4.10 -20.50
C ALA A 4 11.28 -4.59 -19.07
N ASN A 5 11.09 -3.67 -18.13
CA ASN A 5 10.43 -3.99 -16.85
C ASN A 5 9.86 -2.72 -16.20
N GLN A 6 8.79 -2.14 -16.77
CA GLN A 6 8.15 -0.92 -16.22
C GLN A 6 6.61 -0.92 -16.27
N THR A 7 5.95 -2.06 -16.50
CA THR A 7 4.47 -2.08 -16.67
C THR A 7 3.69 -2.59 -15.46
N SER A 8 4.33 -3.09 -14.39
CA SER A 8 3.63 -3.83 -13.32
C SER A 8 3.45 -3.10 -11.99
N GLU A 9 3.97 -1.89 -11.83
CA GLU A 9 4.01 -1.19 -10.52
C GLU A 9 2.85 -0.24 -10.24
N ILE A 10 2.16 0.27 -11.27
CA ILE A 10 1.15 1.35 -11.11
C ILE A 10 -0.26 0.79 -10.85
N GLU A 11 -0.52 -0.50 -11.10
CA GLU A 11 -1.88 -1.06 -10.95
C GLU A 11 -2.30 -1.34 -9.50
N GLN A 12 -1.36 -1.43 -8.55
CA GLN A 12 -1.67 -1.75 -7.16
C GLN A 12 -2.10 -0.52 -6.34
N THR A 13 -1.61 0.67 -6.68
CA THR A 13 -1.95 1.93 -6.00
C THR A 13 -3.44 2.29 -6.10
N PRO A 14 -4.08 2.32 -7.30
CA PRO A 14 -5.51 2.62 -7.39
C PRO A 14 -6.37 1.55 -6.69
N ALA A 15 -5.92 0.29 -6.66
CA ALA A 15 -6.61 -0.79 -5.95
C ALA A 15 -6.56 -0.63 -4.42
N PHE A 16 -5.42 -0.18 -3.88
CA PHE A 16 -5.27 0.10 -2.44
C PHE A 16 -6.13 1.28 -1.99
N GLU A 17 -6.05 2.42 -2.69
CA GLU A 17 -6.85 3.62 -2.40
C GLU A 17 -8.35 3.33 -2.45
N THR A 18 -8.78 2.53 -3.43
CA THR A 18 -10.18 2.10 -3.54
C THR A 18 -10.60 1.25 -2.34
N SER A 19 -9.76 0.30 -1.94
CA SER A 19 -10.03 -0.59 -0.80
C SER A 19 -10.05 0.18 0.53
N LEU A 20 -9.21 1.20 0.67
CA LEU A 20 -9.16 2.07 1.84
C LEU A 20 -10.43 2.93 1.93
N LYS A 21 -10.85 3.52 0.81
CA LYS A 21 -12.11 4.27 0.75
C LYS A 21 -13.32 3.39 1.08
N GLU A 22 -13.37 2.17 0.53
CA GLU A 22 -14.46 1.22 0.87
C GLU A 22 -14.49 0.93 2.37
N LEU A 23 -13.33 0.74 3.01
CA LEU A 23 -13.23 0.51 4.45
C LEU A 23 -13.73 1.71 5.28
N GLU A 24 -13.41 2.94 4.89
CA GLU A 24 -13.91 4.16 5.55
C GLU A 24 -15.44 4.27 5.47
N GLU A 25 -16.01 3.94 4.32
CA GLU A 25 -17.46 3.93 4.12
C GLU A 25 -18.14 2.86 4.98
N ILE A 26 -17.55 1.66 5.10
CA ILE A 26 -18.01 0.59 5.99
C ILE A 26 -18.04 1.08 7.45
N ILE A 27 -16.94 1.68 7.92
CA ILE A 27 -16.84 2.21 9.29
C ILE A 27 -17.95 3.23 9.52
N THR A 28 -18.13 4.18 8.60
CA THR A 28 -19.18 5.20 8.68
C THR A 28 -20.58 4.58 8.78
N ARG A 29 -20.86 3.53 8.00
CA ARG A 29 -22.15 2.82 8.06
C ARG A 29 -22.35 2.09 9.37
N LEU A 30 -21.33 1.41 9.89
CA LEU A 30 -21.37 0.71 11.18
C LEU A 30 -21.59 1.69 12.35
N GLU A 31 -20.84 2.80 12.37
CA GLU A 31 -20.94 3.85 13.39
C GLU A 31 -22.31 4.54 13.39
N SER A 32 -23.01 4.55 12.26
CA SER A 32 -24.37 5.11 12.18
C SER A 32 -25.37 4.38 13.07
N GLY A 33 -25.14 3.10 13.39
CA GLY A 33 -26.02 2.26 14.20
C GLY A 33 -27.38 1.95 13.56
N LYS A 34 -27.57 2.27 12.27
CA LYS A 34 -28.86 2.12 11.56
C LYS A 34 -29.01 0.76 10.85
N LEU A 35 -27.96 -0.06 10.84
CA LEU A 35 -27.96 -1.33 10.14
C LEU A 35 -28.67 -2.43 10.96
N PRO A 36 -29.49 -3.28 10.34
CA PRO A 36 -29.90 -4.55 10.93
C PRO A 36 -28.69 -5.40 11.31
N LEU A 37 -28.82 -6.25 12.33
CA LEU A 37 -27.72 -7.06 12.85
C LEU A 37 -26.99 -7.87 11.77
N GLU A 38 -27.74 -8.55 10.90
CA GLU A 38 -27.18 -9.35 9.80
C GLU A 38 -26.36 -8.49 8.83
N SER A 39 -26.88 -7.32 8.46
CA SER A 39 -26.15 -6.37 7.61
C SER A 39 -24.89 -5.84 8.30
N ALA A 40 -24.96 -5.53 9.60
CA ALA A 40 -23.82 -5.07 10.37
C ALA A 40 -22.71 -6.15 10.46
N LEU A 41 -23.09 -7.43 10.60
CA LEU A 41 -22.14 -8.53 10.57
C LEU A 41 -21.45 -8.67 9.20
N ASN A 42 -22.21 -8.58 8.11
CA ASN A 42 -21.65 -8.63 6.75
C ASN A 42 -20.67 -7.47 6.49
N GLU A 43 -21.05 -6.24 6.89
CA GLU A 43 -20.20 -5.05 6.79
C GLU A 43 -18.92 -5.21 7.62
N PHE A 44 -19.03 -5.76 8.83
CA PHE A 44 -17.87 -6.04 9.69
C PHE A 44 -16.92 -7.07 9.06
N GLU A 45 -17.45 -8.19 8.56
CA GLU A 45 -16.64 -9.20 7.87
C GLU A 45 -15.90 -8.62 6.67
N ARG A 46 -16.59 -7.81 5.85
CA ARG A 46 -15.98 -7.11 4.72
C ARG A 46 -14.89 -6.16 5.17
N GLY A 47 -15.13 -5.38 6.23
CA GLY A 47 -14.14 -4.48 6.81
C GLY A 47 -12.88 -5.22 7.26
N ILE A 48 -13.02 -6.37 7.92
CA ILE A 48 -11.87 -7.21 8.31
C ILE A 48 -11.09 -7.72 7.10
N GLN A 49 -11.77 -8.13 6.02
CA GLN A 49 -11.11 -8.58 4.79
C GLN A 49 -10.29 -7.44 4.16
N LEU A 50 -10.87 -6.24 4.05
CA LEU A 50 -10.19 -5.07 3.49
C LEU A 50 -8.99 -4.66 4.34
N ALA A 51 -9.13 -4.63 5.67
CA ALA A 51 -8.02 -4.30 6.57
C ALA A 51 -6.84 -5.28 6.41
N ARG A 52 -7.11 -6.58 6.32
CA ARG A 52 -6.08 -7.61 6.09
C ARG A 52 -5.40 -7.44 4.73
N GLN A 53 -6.17 -7.16 3.69
CA GLN A 53 -5.64 -6.92 2.35
C GLN A 53 -4.76 -5.66 2.31
N GLY A 54 -5.18 -4.59 2.98
CA GLY A 54 -4.40 -3.37 3.13
C GLY A 54 -3.06 -3.62 3.82
N GLN A 55 -3.08 -4.33 4.96
CA GLN A 55 -1.87 -4.70 5.68
C GLN A 55 -0.89 -5.51 4.82
N LYS A 56 -1.39 -6.49 4.06
CA LYS A 56 -0.55 -7.29 3.13
C LYS A 56 0.08 -6.41 2.05
N THR A 57 -0.68 -5.47 1.50
CA THR A 57 -0.21 -4.55 0.46
C THR A 57 0.90 -3.65 1.00
N LEU A 58 0.72 -3.10 2.22
CA LEU A 58 1.73 -2.29 2.89
C LEU A 58 3.02 -3.07 3.19
N GLN A 59 2.90 -4.32 3.66
CA GLN A 59 4.06 -5.19 3.88
C GLN A 59 4.86 -5.46 2.59
N GLN A 60 4.17 -5.67 1.47
CA GLN A 60 4.83 -5.86 0.17
C GLN A 60 5.54 -4.58 -0.29
N ALA A 61 4.91 -3.41 -0.08
CA ALA A 61 5.52 -2.12 -0.39
C ALA A 61 6.77 -1.87 0.46
N GLU A 62 6.70 -2.13 1.77
CA GLU A 62 7.83 -2.01 2.68
C GLU A 62 8.99 -2.92 2.26
N GLN A 63 8.70 -4.19 1.95
CA GLN A 63 9.71 -5.13 1.47
C GLN A 63 10.39 -4.64 0.18
N ARG A 64 9.63 -4.08 -0.75
CA ARG A 64 10.16 -3.52 -2.00
C ARG A 64 11.10 -2.35 -1.73
N VAL A 65 10.72 -1.44 -0.84
CA VAL A 65 11.55 -0.30 -0.42
C VAL A 65 12.86 -0.80 0.21
N GLN A 66 12.81 -1.77 1.11
CA GLN A 66 14.00 -2.35 1.73
C GLN A 66 14.93 -2.99 0.69
N ILE A 67 14.40 -3.71 -0.30
CA ILE A 67 15.22 -4.31 -1.38
C ILE A 67 15.93 -3.23 -2.19
N LEU A 68 15.25 -2.15 -2.54
CA LEU A 68 15.83 -1.04 -3.30
C LEU A 68 16.95 -0.35 -2.52
N LEU A 69 16.73 -0.04 -1.23
CA LEU A 69 17.76 0.57 -0.37
C LEU A 69 18.97 -0.35 -0.16
N ASN A 70 18.75 -1.67 -0.04
CA ASN A 70 19.84 -2.64 0.11
C ASN A 70 20.56 -2.92 -1.22
N HIS A 71 19.89 -2.79 -2.37
CA HIS A 71 20.55 -2.83 -3.69
C HIS A 71 21.38 -1.58 -3.95
N ASP A 72 21.04 -0.44 -3.34
CA ASP A 72 21.84 0.78 -3.36
C ASP A 72 23.08 0.71 -2.45
N ALA A 73 23.22 -0.30 -1.59
CA ALA A 73 24.41 -0.49 -0.74
C ALA A 73 25.69 -0.85 -1.53
N GLN A 74 25.58 -1.12 -2.83
CA GLN A 74 26.71 -1.29 -3.76
C GLN A 74 26.91 -0.07 -4.67
N SER A 75 26.08 0.97 -4.55
CA SER A 75 26.35 2.26 -5.18
C SER A 75 27.44 2.92 -4.34
N PRO A 76 28.64 3.21 -4.90
CA PRO A 76 29.61 3.99 -4.16
C PRO A 76 28.93 5.30 -3.79
N LEU A 77 28.98 5.65 -2.51
CA LEU A 77 28.70 7.02 -2.10
C LEU A 77 29.75 7.86 -2.81
N ASP A 78 29.40 8.47 -3.94
CA ASP A 78 30.23 9.53 -4.49
C ASP A 78 30.37 10.56 -3.38
N GLU A 79 31.61 10.68 -2.89
CA GLU A 79 31.98 11.66 -1.91
C GLU A 79 31.64 13.03 -2.51
N PHE A 80 30.64 13.70 -1.94
CA PHE A 80 30.32 15.06 -2.34
C PHE A 80 31.52 15.93 -2.00
N SER A 81 32.37 16.19 -2.99
CA SER A 81 33.47 17.16 -2.88
C SER A 81 32.89 18.53 -3.23
N PRO A 82 32.74 19.46 -2.26
CA PRO A 82 32.21 20.79 -2.54
C PRO A 82 33.23 21.69 -3.28
N ASP A 83 34.46 21.22 -3.51
CA ASP A 83 35.54 21.98 -4.09
C ASP A 83 35.94 21.40 -5.44
N ALA A 84 35.12 21.65 -6.45
CA ALA A 84 35.61 21.80 -7.82
C ALA A 84 35.69 23.31 -8.09
N GLU A 85 36.85 23.89 -7.77
CA GLU A 85 37.28 25.20 -8.30
C GLU A 85 37.35 25.19 -9.84
#